data_AF-A0A0F8VDN1-F1
#
_entry.id   AF-A0A0F8VDN1-F1
#
_cell.length_a   1.000
_cell.length_b   1.000
_cell.length_c   1.000
_cell.angle_alpha   90.00
_cell.angle_beta   90.00
_cell.angle_gamma   90.00
#
_symmetry.space_group_name_H-M   'P 1'
#
loop_
_entity.id
_entity.type
_entity.pdbx_description
1 polymer ?
#
loop_
_entity_poly.entity_id
_entity_poly.type
_entity_poly.pdbx_seq_one_letter_code
_entity_poly.pdbx_strand_id
1 'polypeptide(L)'
;LGISVKIVVPANISNIKLKKIKQYNATIIQGGKFEVIESRVKEISIQEGLIYISPYNDMEIIAGQGTIGLEVYQELSHIHSIIVPIGGGGLISGISLVAKSIDPKVKIIGIQTEGASTMYQS
;
A
#
# COMPACT_ATOMS: atom_id res chain seq x y z
N LEU A 1 -2.89 17.74 -6.18
CA LEU A 1 -1.89 18.46 -5.34
C LEU A 1 -0.91 19.33 -6.13
N GLY A 2 -0.80 19.20 -7.46
CA GLY A 2 0.13 20.04 -8.24
C GLY A 2 1.61 19.70 -7.99
N ILE A 3 1.88 18.51 -7.44
CA ILE A 3 3.22 18.04 -7.10
C ILE A 3 3.73 17.16 -8.23
N SER A 4 4.98 17.39 -8.65
CA SER A 4 5.67 16.54 -9.62
C SER A 4 5.96 15.16 -9.00
N VAL A 5 5.56 14.10 -9.69
CA VAL A 5 5.73 12.71 -9.20
C VAL A 5 6.62 11.92 -10.17
N LYS A 6 7.55 11.16 -9.60
CA LYS A 6 8.39 10.20 -10.32
C LYS A 6 8.05 8.78 -9.86
N ILE A 7 7.76 7.90 -10.81
CA ILE A 7 7.33 6.53 -10.55
C ILE A 7 8.31 5.57 -11.23
N VAL A 8 8.97 4.74 -10.43
CA VAL A 8 9.82 3.66 -10.93
C VAL A 8 8.96 2.41 -11.11
N VAL A 9 9.03 1.79 -12.28
CA VAL A 9 8.28 0.59 -12.62
C VAL A 9 9.22 -0.49 -13.17
N PRO A 10 8.92 -1.78 -12.94
CA PRO A 10 9.74 -2.86 -13.47
C PRO A 10 9.67 -2.91 -15.00
N ALA A 11 10.72 -3.46 -15.62
CA ALA A 11 10.82 -3.54 -17.08
C ALA A 11 9.68 -4.36 -17.72
N ASN A 12 9.10 -5.30 -16.98
CA ASN A 12 8.01 -6.17 -17.41
C ASN A 12 6.61 -5.68 -16.97
N ILE A 13 6.46 -4.38 -16.63
CA ILE A 13 5.15 -3.82 -16.29
C ILE A 13 4.13 -4.05 -17.41
N SER A 14 2.89 -4.39 -17.04
CA SER A 14 1.83 -4.58 -18.04
C SER A 14 1.46 -3.27 -18.74
N ASN A 15 1.20 -3.34 -20.05
CA ASN A 15 0.83 -2.17 -20.87
C ASN A 15 -0.38 -1.41 -20.32
N ILE A 16 -1.33 -2.11 -19.70
CA ILE A 16 -2.52 -1.51 -19.09
C ILE A 16 -2.12 -0.62 -17.90
N LYS A 17 -1.24 -1.10 -17.02
CA LYS A 17 -0.75 -0.30 -15.88
C LYS A 17 0.07 0.89 -16.38
N LEU A 18 0.96 0.68 -17.35
CA LEU A 18 1.78 1.76 -17.90
C LEU A 18 0.93 2.87 -18.53
N LYS A 19 -0.10 2.52 -19.31
CA LYS A 19 -1.03 3.50 -19.88
C LYS A 19 -1.76 4.31 -18.81
N LYS A 20 -2.26 3.65 -17.76
CA LYS A 20 -2.92 4.33 -16.63
C LYS A 20 -1.97 5.28 -15.91
N ILE A 21 -0.73 4.88 -15.63
CA ILE A 21 0.25 5.75 -14.97
C ILE A 21 0.54 7.00 -15.80
N LYS A 22 0.68 6.86 -17.14
CA LYS A 22 0.90 7.99 -18.05
C LYS A 22 -0.22 9.04 -18.01
N GLN A 23 -1.45 8.66 -17.67
CA GLN A 23 -2.58 9.59 -17.57
C GLN A 23 -2.46 10.54 -16.36
N TYR A 24 -1.63 10.21 -15.37
CA TYR A 24 -1.42 11.03 -14.18
C TYR A 24 -0.29 12.07 -14.32
N ASN A 25 0.25 12.27 -15.53
CA ASN A 25 1.36 13.21 -15.78
C ASN A 25 2.61 12.96 -14.92
N ALA A 26 2.82 11.71 -14.48
CA ALA A 26 4.01 11.32 -13.72
C ALA A 26 5.20 11.04 -14.64
N THR A 27 6.41 11.36 -14.17
CA THR A 27 7.66 10.96 -14.81
C THR A 27 7.90 9.47 -14.54
N ILE A 28 7.92 8.65 -15.58
CA ILE A 28 8.05 7.19 -15.45
C ILE A 28 9.49 6.77 -15.72
N ILE A 29 10.10 6.05 -14.78
CA ILE A 29 11.39 5.39 -14.95
C ILE A 29 11.14 3.89 -15.05
N GLN A 30 11.41 3.29 -16.20
CA GLN A 30 11.29 1.85 -16.40
C GLN A 30 12.65 1.18 -16.20
N GLY A 31 12.70 0.07 -15.47
CA GLY A 31 13.90 -0.76 -15.38
C GLY A 31 13.94 -1.65 -14.14
N GLY A 32 14.77 -2.69 -14.20
CA GLY A 32 14.95 -3.64 -13.11
C GLY A 32 13.83 -4.67 -12.98
N LYS A 33 14.07 -5.66 -12.10
CA LYS A 33 13.06 -6.61 -11.65
C LYS A 33 12.28 -6.03 -10.47
N PHE A 34 11.11 -6.58 -10.16
CA PHE A 34 10.23 -6.05 -9.11
C PHE A 34 10.91 -5.96 -7.74
N GLU A 35 11.72 -6.96 -7.40
CA GLU A 35 12.38 -7.11 -6.09
C GLU A 35 13.40 -5.99 -5.80
N VAL A 36 13.91 -5.32 -6.84
CA VAL A 36 14.91 -4.26 -6.70
C VAL A 36 14.32 -2.85 -6.88
N ILE A 37 13.02 -2.74 -7.15
CA ILE A 37 12.38 -1.44 -7.42
C ILE A 37 12.44 -0.54 -6.20
N GLU A 38 12.15 -1.04 -5.01
CA GLU A 38 12.15 -0.23 -3.80
C GLU A 38 13.55 0.38 -3.52
N SER A 39 14.60 -0.44 -3.60
CA SER A 39 15.98 0.04 -3.43
C SER A 39 16.33 1.11 -4.46
N ARG A 40 15.96 0.90 -5.73
CA ARG A 40 16.16 1.88 -6.81
C ARG A 40 15.41 3.19 -6.56
N VAL A 41 14.18 3.14 -6.04
CA VAL A 41 13.43 4.36 -5.69
C VAL A 41 14.15 5.12 -4.58
N LYS A 42 14.63 4.42 -3.54
CA LYS A 42 15.37 5.03 -2.43
C LYS A 42 16.66 5.69 -2.92
N GLU A 43 17.44 5.02 -3.76
CA GLU A 43 18.64 5.58 -4.39
C GLU A 43 18.35 6.87 -5.16
N ILE A 44 17.35 6.84 -6.05
CA ILE A 44 16.93 8.02 -6.83
C ILE A 44 16.47 9.15 -5.92
N SER A 45 15.72 8.84 -4.85
CA SER A 45 15.25 9.86 -3.90
C SER A 45 16.41 10.58 -3.21
N ILE A 46 17.47 9.86 -2.84
CA ILE A 46 18.66 10.45 -2.22
C ILE A 46 19.44 11.28 -3.24
N GLN A 47 19.67 10.73 -4.44
CA GLN A 47 20.47 11.39 -5.49
C GLN A 47 19.84 12.69 -5.97
N GLU A 48 18.51 12.75 -6.05
CA GLU A 48 17.79 13.90 -6.60
C GLU A 48 17.14 14.78 -5.53
N GLY A 49 17.30 14.46 -4.23
CA GLY A 49 16.68 15.21 -3.14
C GLY A 49 15.14 15.14 -3.13
N LEU A 50 14.57 14.00 -3.54
CA LEU A 50 13.13 13.76 -3.55
C LEU A 50 12.66 13.09 -2.25
N ILE A 51 11.38 13.25 -1.94
CA ILE A 51 10.75 12.51 -0.84
C ILE A 51 10.38 11.12 -1.36
N TYR A 52 10.88 10.07 -0.70
CA TYR A 52 10.41 8.71 -0.90
C TYR A 52 9.04 8.54 -0.27
N ILE A 53 8.07 8.07 -1.06
CA ILE A 53 6.74 7.70 -0.59
C ILE A 53 6.66 6.17 -0.53
N SER A 54 6.59 5.64 0.68
CA SER A 54 6.43 4.20 0.91
C SER A 54 5.06 3.73 0.42
N PRO A 55 4.97 2.57 -0.24
CA PRO A 55 3.68 2.02 -0.64
C PRO A 55 2.87 1.41 0.53
N TYR A 56 3.47 1.25 1.71
CA TYR A 56 2.79 0.65 2.88
C TYR A 56 3.45 0.93 4.24
N ASN A 57 4.78 1.04 4.30
CA ASN A 57 5.54 1.14 5.56
C ASN A 57 5.81 2.61 5.91
N ASP A 58 4.74 3.34 6.21
CA ASP A 58 4.77 4.74 6.62
C ASP A 58 3.51 5.05 7.43
N MET A 59 3.64 5.85 8.50
CA MET A 59 2.55 6.11 9.42
C MET A 59 1.39 6.87 8.78
N GLU A 60 1.65 7.82 7.89
CA GLU A 60 0.62 8.57 7.17
C GLU A 60 -0.09 7.68 6.17
N ILE A 61 0.66 6.79 5.50
CA ILE A 61 0.07 5.79 4.59
C ILE A 61 -0.85 4.85 5.36
N ILE A 62 -0.41 4.31 6.50
CA ILE A 62 -1.20 3.42 7.36
C ILE A 62 -2.45 4.14 7.88
N ALA A 63 -2.31 5.36 8.39
CA ALA A 63 -3.43 6.17 8.86
C ALA A 63 -4.46 6.43 7.76
N GLY A 64 -3.98 6.77 6.56
CA GLY A 64 -4.82 6.91 5.37
C GLY A 64 -5.60 5.64 5.06
N GLN A 65 -4.98 4.45 5.16
CA GLN A 65 -5.71 3.19 4.94
C GLN A 65 -6.74 2.91 6.04
N GLY A 66 -6.51 3.39 7.26
CA GLY A 66 -7.44 3.24 8.37
C GLY A 66 -8.78 3.94 8.17
N THR A 67 -8.85 4.93 7.27
CA THR A 67 -10.12 5.60 6.92
C THR A 67 -11.18 4.62 6.43
N ILE A 68 -10.79 3.55 5.73
CA ILE A 68 -11.69 2.46 5.33
C ILE A 68 -12.33 1.79 6.56
N GLY A 69 -11.57 1.63 7.64
CA GLY A 69 -12.10 1.11 8.90
C GLY A 69 -13.16 2.04 9.51
N LEU A 70 -12.99 3.37 9.39
CA LEU A 70 -13.99 4.33 9.86
C LEU A 70 -15.29 4.21 9.06
N GLU A 71 -15.18 4.16 7.74
CA GLU A 71 -16.33 3.99 6.83
C GLU A 71 -17.10 2.69 7.13
N VAL A 72 -16.37 1.58 7.33
CA VAL A 72 -16.96 0.28 7.68
C VAL A 72 -17.81 0.35 8.96
N TYR A 73 -17.33 1.02 10.02
CA TYR A 73 -18.07 1.17 11.28
C TYR A 73 -19.15 2.27 11.23
N GLN A 74 -19.11 3.18 10.25
CA GLN A 74 -20.20 4.11 9.98
C GLN A 74 -21.38 3.40 9.30
N GLU A 75 -21.09 2.42 8.43
CA GLU A 75 -22.13 1.71 7.68
C GLU A 75 -22.66 0.47 8.40
N LEU A 76 -21.83 -0.21 9.21
CA LEU A 76 -22.19 -1.48 9.85
C LEU A 76 -22.15 -1.37 11.38
N SER A 77 -23.26 -1.71 12.02
CA SER A 77 -23.43 -1.63 13.47
C SER A 77 -22.90 -2.85 14.25
N HIS A 78 -22.79 -4.01 13.59
CA HIS A 78 -22.32 -5.25 14.23
C HIS A 78 -21.38 -6.02 13.31
N ILE A 79 -20.11 -6.12 13.70
CA ILE A 79 -19.06 -6.76 12.90
C ILE A 79 -18.43 -7.87 13.74
N HIS A 80 -18.56 -9.11 13.30
CA HIS A 80 -17.85 -10.23 13.96
C HIS A 80 -16.38 -10.30 13.52
N SER A 81 -16.16 -10.15 12.21
CA SER A 81 -14.85 -10.28 11.58
C SER A 81 -14.71 -9.34 10.39
N ILE A 82 -13.48 -8.87 10.15
CA ILE A 82 -13.07 -8.13 8.96
C ILE A 82 -11.96 -8.93 8.26
N ILE A 83 -12.16 -9.26 7.00
CA ILE A 83 -11.18 -9.98 6.17
C ILE A 83 -10.43 -8.95 5.34
N VAL A 84 -9.10 -8.92 5.44
CA VAL A 84 -8.27 -7.89 4.80
C VAL A 84 -7.12 -8.53 4.00
N PRO A 85 -6.96 -8.20 2.70
CA PRO A 85 -5.82 -8.68 1.93
C PRO A 85 -4.51 -8.06 2.41
N ILE A 86 -3.46 -8.87 2.43
CA ILE A 86 -2.13 -8.45 2.88
C ILE A 86 -1.12 -8.53 1.73
N GLY A 87 -0.63 -7.35 1.33
CA GLY A 87 0.63 -7.19 0.60
C GLY A 87 1.76 -6.84 1.59
N GLY A 88 2.18 -5.58 1.60
CA GLY A 88 3.14 -5.07 2.59
C GLY A 88 2.57 -4.72 3.97
N GLY A 89 1.26 -4.94 4.20
CA GLY A 89 0.63 -4.78 5.50
C GLY A 89 -0.05 -3.44 5.80
N GLY A 90 0.21 -2.38 5.03
CA GLY A 90 -0.33 -1.04 5.31
C GLY A 90 -1.86 -0.98 5.46
N LEU A 91 -2.59 -1.70 4.59
CA LEU A 91 -4.05 -1.77 4.62
C LEU A 91 -4.58 -2.43 5.89
N ILE A 92 -4.09 -3.64 6.21
CA ILE A 92 -4.54 -4.36 7.41
C ILE A 92 -4.14 -3.63 8.68
N SER A 93 -2.96 -3.00 8.72
CA SER A 93 -2.53 -2.20 9.86
C SER A 93 -3.48 -1.04 10.13
N GLY A 94 -3.83 -0.26 9.10
CA GLY A 94 -4.74 0.87 9.22
C GLY A 94 -6.14 0.46 9.65
N ILE A 95 -6.73 -0.54 8.98
CA ILE A 95 -8.05 -1.06 9.32
C ILE A 95 -8.06 -1.65 10.74
N SER A 96 -7.03 -2.41 11.11
CA SER A 96 -6.93 -3.02 12.44
C SER A 96 -6.86 -1.97 13.53
N LEU A 97 -6.08 -0.90 13.33
CA LEU A 97 -5.95 0.18 14.30
C LEU A 97 -7.31 0.80 14.63
N VAL A 98 -8.08 1.17 13.61
CA VAL A 98 -9.41 1.75 13.79
C VAL A 98 -10.37 0.73 14.40
N ALA A 99 -10.46 -0.45 13.81
CA ALA A 99 -11.40 -1.49 14.24
C ALA A 99 -11.19 -1.90 15.70
N LYS A 100 -9.93 -2.10 16.12
CA LYS A 100 -9.59 -2.48 17.50
C LYS A 100 -9.76 -1.35 18.50
N SER A 101 -9.70 -0.10 18.05
CA SER A 101 -9.97 1.06 18.91
C SER A 101 -11.47 1.22 19.18
N ILE A 102 -12.33 0.81 18.25
CA ILE A 102 -13.80 0.90 18.37
C ILE A 102 -14.36 -0.35 19.05
N ASP A 103 -14.03 -1.53 18.54
CA ASP A 103 -14.43 -2.82 19.10
C ASP A 103 -13.21 -3.75 19.24
N PRO A 104 -12.61 -3.85 20.44
CA PRO A 104 -11.49 -4.74 20.69
C PRO A 104 -11.78 -6.23 20.38
N LYS A 105 -13.06 -6.64 20.38
CA LYS A 105 -13.48 -8.04 20.18
C LYS A 105 -13.60 -8.44 18.71
N VAL A 106 -13.70 -7.48 17.78
CA VAL A 106 -13.76 -7.76 16.34
C VAL A 106 -12.55 -8.59 15.91
N LYS A 107 -12.74 -9.63 15.09
CA LYS A 107 -11.62 -10.40 14.55
C LYS A 107 -11.11 -9.74 13.28
N ILE A 108 -9.80 -9.52 13.19
CA ILE A 108 -9.17 -9.11 11.94
C ILE A 108 -8.45 -10.32 11.35
N ILE A 109 -8.80 -10.67 10.12
CA ILE A 109 -8.30 -11.87 9.43
C ILE A 109 -7.55 -11.42 8.20
N GLY A 110 -6.23 -11.57 8.25
CA GLY A 110 -5.35 -11.36 7.11
C GLY A 110 -5.47 -12.48 6.08
N ILE A 111 -5.55 -12.13 4.80
CA ILE A 111 -5.48 -13.11 3.71
C ILE A 111 -4.32 -12.80 2.75
N GLN A 112 -3.61 -13.85 2.35
CA GLN A 112 -2.54 -13.80 1.36
C GLN A 112 -2.71 -14.95 0.37
N THR A 113 -2.11 -14.81 -0.81
CA THR A 113 -1.96 -15.96 -1.71
C THR A 113 -0.87 -16.88 -1.18
N GLU A 114 -1.03 -18.19 -1.38
CA GLU A 114 -0.06 -19.19 -0.93
C GLU A 114 1.35 -18.89 -1.46
N GLY A 115 1.45 -18.53 -2.75
CA GLY A 115 2.71 -18.18 -3.41
C GLY A 115 3.32 -16.81 -3.05
N ALA A 116 2.66 -16.01 -2.20
CA ALA A 116 3.18 -14.72 -1.74
C ALA A 116 2.79 -14.44 -0.27
N SER A 117 3.00 -15.42 0.59
CA SER A 117 2.59 -15.44 2.00
C SER A 117 3.65 -14.87 2.96
N THR A 118 4.36 -13.83 2.55
CA THR A 118 5.52 -13.27 3.29
C THR A 118 5.19 -12.77 4.69
N MET A 119 4.00 -12.21 4.93
CA MET A 119 3.61 -11.72 6.27
C MET A 119 3.21 -12.87 7.19
N TYR A 120 2.63 -13.95 6.64
CA TYR A 120 2.34 -15.15 7.42
C TYR A 120 3.63 -15.89 7.84
N GLN A 121 4.69 -15.79 7.03
CA GLN A 121 5.98 -16.45 7.26
C GLN A 121 7.02 -15.57 7.98
N SER A 122 6.69 -14.32 8.31
CA SER A 122 7.62 -13.35 8.91
C SER A 122 7.93 -13.61 10.37
#